data_AF-A0A834DMX2-F1
#
_entry.id   AF-A0A834DMX2-F1
#
_cell.length_a   1.000
_cell.length_b   1.000
_cell.length_c   1.000
_cell.angle_alpha   90.00
_cell.angle_beta   90.00
_cell.angle_gamma   90.00
#
_symmetry.space_group_name_H-M   'P 1'
#
loop_
_entity.id
_entity.type
_entity.pdbx_description
1 polymer ?
#
loop_
_entity_poly.entity_id
_entity_poly.type
_entity_poly.pdbx_seq_one_letter_code
_entity_poly.pdbx_strand_id
1 'polypeptide(L)'
;MEGVSEESNEIYVELTSENLFRALKTAQNARSLKVKLTNKHFPCLTVSVELSSASNSSRMVTHDIPVKVIPRKLWKNLQEPTVPDSDVSIYLPVLKTMKSVVEKMKNISNHLIIEANLNGDLNLKIESELVCVTTHFKDLGNPPLAPEAATQDRDPEQMVEVHVDIRKFLQFLAGQQVNPTKAVCNVVSHRMVHFDLLHEDVALQYFIPALS
;
A
#
# COMPACT_ATOMS: atom_id res chain seq x y z
N MET A 1 -5.33 -11.50 -34.47
CA MET A 1 -4.78 -10.78 -33.30
C MET A 1 -4.94 -9.29 -33.56
N GLU A 2 -6.10 -8.72 -33.26
CA GLU A 2 -6.26 -7.27 -33.21
C GLU A 2 -5.62 -6.81 -31.90
N GLY A 3 -4.41 -6.25 -31.93
CA GLY A 3 -3.69 -6.10 -30.67
C GLY A 3 -2.55 -5.09 -30.61
N VAL A 4 -2.18 -4.42 -31.69
CA VAL A 4 -1.16 -3.36 -31.63
C VAL A 4 -1.74 -2.12 -32.30
N SER A 5 -2.37 -1.27 -31.50
CA SER A 5 -2.52 0.15 -31.85
C SER A 5 -1.37 0.84 -31.15
N GLU A 6 -0.55 1.61 -31.87
CA GLU A 6 0.53 2.42 -31.27
C GLU A 6 0.01 3.38 -30.19
N GLU A 7 -1.29 3.71 -30.24
CA GLU A 7 -2.00 4.57 -29.29
C GLU A 7 -2.28 3.93 -27.92
N SER A 8 -2.09 2.62 -27.75
CA SER A 8 -2.42 1.92 -26.49
C SER A 8 -1.48 0.73 -26.26
N ASN A 9 -0.22 1.05 -25.92
CA ASN A 9 0.87 0.09 -25.69
C ASN A 9 0.92 -0.45 -24.24
N GLU A 10 -0.24 -0.77 -23.67
CA GLU A 10 -0.37 -1.29 -22.31
C GLU A 10 -0.98 -2.69 -22.33
N ILE A 11 -0.60 -3.55 -21.38
CA ILE A 11 -1.18 -4.89 -21.23
C ILE A 11 -1.58 -5.09 -19.77
N TYR A 12 -2.88 -5.13 -19.53
CA TYR A 12 -3.44 -5.44 -18.22
C TYR A 12 -3.67 -6.94 -18.07
N VAL A 13 -3.06 -7.52 -17.02
CA VAL A 13 -3.21 -8.93 -16.67
C VAL A 13 -3.67 -9.07 -15.22
N GLU A 14 -4.62 -9.97 -15.01
CA GLU A 14 -5.10 -10.36 -13.68
C GLU A 14 -4.44 -11.69 -13.30
N LEU A 15 -3.89 -11.76 -12.09
CA LEU A 15 -3.26 -12.98 -11.56
C LEU A 15 -3.47 -13.09 -10.05
N THR A 16 -3.38 -14.31 -9.52
CA THR A 16 -3.45 -14.54 -8.08
C THR A 16 -2.14 -14.13 -7.41
N SER A 17 -2.20 -13.17 -6.49
CA SER A 17 -1.02 -12.64 -5.77
C SER A 17 -0.22 -13.73 -5.05
N GLU A 18 -0.88 -14.75 -4.50
CA GLU A 18 -0.21 -15.88 -3.84
C GLU A 18 0.69 -16.68 -4.81
N ASN A 19 0.24 -16.89 -6.04
CA ASN A 19 1.03 -17.63 -7.05
C ASN A 19 2.28 -16.84 -7.43
N LEU A 20 2.16 -15.52 -7.59
CA LEU A 20 3.29 -14.65 -7.85
C LEU A 20 4.25 -14.60 -6.66
N PHE A 21 3.74 -14.44 -5.44
CA PHE A 21 4.56 -14.45 -4.23
C PHE A 21 5.35 -15.76 -4.10
N ARG A 22 4.71 -16.91 -4.32
CA ARG A 22 5.35 -18.23 -4.27
C ARG A 22 6.45 -18.37 -5.31
N ALA A 23 6.23 -17.86 -6.53
CA ALA A 23 7.22 -17.87 -7.60
C ALA A 23 8.39 -16.91 -7.33
N LEU A 24 8.14 -15.75 -6.72
CA LEU A 24 9.19 -14.79 -6.37
C LEU A 24 9.99 -15.22 -5.12
N LYS A 25 9.40 -16.01 -4.23
CA LYS A 25 10.09 -16.56 -3.05
C LYS A 25 11.25 -17.47 -3.45
N THR A 26 11.13 -18.22 -4.54
CA THR A 26 12.25 -19.02 -5.06
C THR A 26 13.34 -18.14 -5.69
N ALA A 27 13.00 -16.92 -6.14
CA ALA A 27 13.92 -15.97 -6.73
C ALA A 27 14.80 -15.21 -5.72
N GLN A 28 14.49 -15.24 -4.42
CA GLN A 28 15.21 -14.47 -3.39
C GLN A 28 16.73 -14.74 -3.38
N ASN A 29 17.15 -15.97 -3.70
CA ASN A 29 18.56 -16.38 -3.75
C ASN A 29 19.02 -16.71 -5.18
N ALA A 30 18.31 -16.21 -6.19
CA ALA A 30 18.60 -16.47 -7.59
C ALA A 30 19.66 -15.53 -8.13
N ARG A 31 20.39 -16.01 -9.13
CA ARG A 31 21.34 -15.21 -9.91
C ARG A 31 20.63 -14.31 -10.90
N SER A 32 19.57 -14.84 -11.53
CA SER A 32 18.79 -14.11 -12.53
C SER A 32 17.31 -14.50 -12.46
N LEU A 33 16.46 -13.53 -12.80
CA LEU A 33 15.02 -13.67 -12.89
C LEU A 33 14.57 -13.19 -14.27
N LYS A 34 13.79 -14.02 -14.97
CA LYS A 34 13.19 -13.67 -16.26
C LYS A 34 11.69 -13.86 -16.18
N VAL A 35 10.95 -12.79 -16.42
CA VAL A 35 9.49 -12.82 -16.48
C VAL A 35 9.07 -12.70 -17.95
N LYS A 36 8.24 -13.63 -18.42
CA LYS A 36 7.74 -13.65 -19.80
C LYS A 36 6.26 -13.99 -19.83
N LEU A 37 5.48 -13.23 -20.59
CA LEU A 37 4.12 -13.63 -20.93
C LEU A 37 4.18 -14.73 -21.99
N THR A 38 3.62 -15.90 -21.70
CA THR A 38 3.55 -17.02 -22.65
C THR A 38 2.12 -17.50 -22.81
N ASN A 39 1.85 -18.14 -23.95
CA ASN A 39 0.56 -18.77 -24.22
C ASN A 39 0.85 -20.21 -24.61
N LYS A 40 0.81 -21.11 -23.62
CA LYS A 40 1.01 -22.55 -23.81
C LYS A 40 -0.36 -23.21 -24.01
N HIS A 41 -0.88 -23.85 -22.97
CA HIS A 41 -2.27 -24.36 -22.95
C HIS A 41 -3.28 -23.30 -22.50
N PHE A 42 -2.81 -22.33 -21.71
CA PHE A 42 -3.55 -21.15 -21.26
C PHE A 42 -2.58 -19.97 -21.20
N PRO A 43 -3.07 -18.72 -21.25
CA PRO A 43 -2.23 -17.54 -21.04
C PRO A 43 -1.63 -17.57 -19.63
N CYS A 44 -0.30 -17.52 -19.55
CA CYS A 44 0.41 -17.56 -18.28
C CYS A 44 1.60 -16.60 -18.24
N LEU A 45 1.88 -16.08 -17.05
CA LEU A 45 3.10 -15.35 -16.74
C LEU A 45 4.13 -16.37 -16.29
N THR A 46 5.07 -16.67 -17.17
CA THR A 46 6.17 -17.59 -16.91
C THR A 46 7.30 -16.84 -16.21
N VAL A 47 7.60 -17.24 -14.98
CA VAL A 47 8.71 -16.74 -14.18
C VAL A 47 9.82 -17.80 -14.16
N SER A 48 10.90 -17.53 -14.88
CA SER A 48 12.08 -18.39 -14.93
C SER A 48 13.16 -17.84 -14.01
N VAL A 49 13.59 -18.67 -13.06
CA VAL A 49 14.51 -18.32 -11.99
C VAL A 49 15.77 -19.17 -12.14
N GLU A 50 16.93 -18.53 -12.27
CA GLU A 50 18.22 -19.22 -12.33
C GLU A 50 18.86 -19.24 -10.93
N LEU A 51 18.93 -20.41 -10.33
CA LEU A 51 19.52 -20.62 -9.01
C LEU A 51 21.00 -21.00 -9.12
N SER A 52 21.83 -20.39 -8.28
CA SER A 52 23.23 -20.77 -8.10
C SER A 52 23.33 -22.06 -7.29
N SER A 53 23.97 -23.10 -7.84
CA SER A 53 24.27 -24.34 -7.09
C SER A 53 25.75 -24.40 -6.71
N ALA A 54 26.05 -25.00 -5.55
CA ALA A 54 27.41 -25.15 -5.03
C ALA A 54 28.34 -26.00 -5.93
N SER A 55 27.80 -26.71 -6.92
CA SER A 55 28.53 -27.61 -7.83
C SER A 55 28.88 -26.99 -9.20
N ASN A 56 28.97 -25.66 -9.33
CA ASN A 56 29.16 -24.97 -10.62
C ASN A 56 28.09 -25.28 -11.69
N SER A 57 26.94 -25.85 -11.29
CA SER A 57 25.80 -26.09 -12.17
C SER A 57 24.70 -25.06 -11.88
N SER A 58 24.15 -24.45 -12.92
CA SER A 58 22.97 -23.58 -12.80
C SER A 58 21.71 -24.45 -12.81
N ARG A 59 20.81 -24.25 -11.84
CA ARG A 59 19.48 -24.90 -11.83
C ARG A 59 18.43 -23.88 -12.26
N MET A 60 17.61 -24.22 -13.25
CA MET A 60 16.53 -23.36 -13.69
C MET A 60 15.20 -23.85 -13.13
N VAL A 61 14.51 -22.98 -12.39
CA VAL A 61 13.16 -23.23 -11.89
C VAL A 61 12.22 -22.38 -12.71
N THR A 62 11.18 -22.98 -13.28
CA THR A 62 10.17 -22.27 -14.07
C THR A 62 8.82 -22.40 -13.41
N HIS A 63 8.18 -21.26 -13.14
CA HIS A 63 6.82 -21.18 -12.63
C HIS A 63 5.90 -20.62 -13.71
N ASP A 64 4.90 -21.39 -14.12
CA ASP A 64 3.87 -20.92 -15.04
C ASP A 64 2.65 -20.46 -14.23
N ILE A 65 2.47 -19.15 -14.08
CA ILE A 65 1.36 -18.55 -13.32
C ILE A 65 0.20 -18.28 -14.27
N PRO A 66 -0.98 -18.89 -14.10
CA PRO A 66 -2.15 -18.58 -14.91
C PRO A 66 -2.50 -17.09 -14.81
N VAL A 67 -2.71 -16.44 -15.95
CA VAL A 67 -3.15 -15.04 -16.01
C VAL A 67 -4.38 -14.89 -16.88
N LYS A 68 -5.21 -13.91 -16.54
CA LYS A 68 -6.37 -13.53 -17.34
C LYS A 68 -6.09 -12.17 -17.96
N VAL A 69 -6.11 -12.10 -19.29
CA VAL A 69 -5.91 -10.84 -20.02
C VAL A 69 -7.17 -10.00 -19.89
N ILE A 70 -7.03 -8.77 -19.42
CA ILE A 70 -8.16 -7.88 -19.19
C ILE A 70 -8.53 -7.17 -20.51
N PRO A 71 -9.79 -7.27 -20.97
CA PRO A 71 -10.24 -6.57 -22.17
C PRO A 71 -10.14 -5.04 -22.04
N ARG A 72 -9.80 -4.36 -23.15
CA ARG A 72 -9.65 -2.89 -23.24
C ARG A 72 -10.82 -2.09 -22.69
N LYS A 73 -12.04 -2.64 -22.76
CA LYS A 73 -13.26 -2.01 -22.24
C LYS A 73 -13.19 -1.71 -20.74
N LEU A 74 -12.42 -2.50 -19.98
CA LEU A 74 -12.30 -2.39 -18.53
C LEU A 74 -11.07 -1.57 -18.09
N TRP A 75 -10.19 -1.16 -19.00
CA TRP A 75 -8.95 -0.45 -18.65
C TRP A 75 -9.22 0.89 -17.96
N LYS A 76 -10.31 1.57 -18.34
CA LYS A 76 -10.74 2.83 -17.70
C LYS A 76 -10.97 2.69 -16.18
N ASN A 77 -11.34 1.51 -15.70
CA ASN A 77 -11.60 1.26 -14.28
C ASN A 77 -10.35 0.87 -13.50
N LEU A 78 -9.23 0.64 -14.19
CA LEU A 78 -7.95 0.20 -13.62
C LEU A 78 -6.89 1.30 -13.66
N GLN A 79 -7.30 2.53 -13.98
CA GLN A 79 -6.41 3.67 -13.90
C GLN A 79 -6.12 4.01 -12.43
N GLU A 80 -4.93 4.55 -12.19
CA GLU A 80 -4.54 5.02 -10.87
C GLU A 80 -5.57 6.02 -10.35
N PRO A 81 -6.11 5.83 -9.14
CA PRO A 81 -7.09 6.74 -8.57
C PRO A 81 -6.43 8.11 -8.36
N THR A 82 -7.12 9.17 -8.78
CA THR A 82 -6.67 10.53 -8.51
C THR A 82 -6.69 10.77 -7.00
N VAL A 83 -5.54 11.15 -6.44
CA VAL A 83 -5.44 11.51 -5.02
C VAL A 83 -6.19 12.84 -4.82
N PRO A 84 -7.26 12.89 -4.01
CA PRO A 84 -7.94 14.14 -3.71
C PRO A 84 -7.12 14.98 -2.74
N ASP A 85 -7.39 16.29 -2.74
CA ASP A 85 -6.79 17.22 -1.79
C ASP A 85 -7.08 16.76 -0.36
N SER A 86 -6.00 16.65 0.42
CA SER A 86 -6.03 16.13 1.77
C SER A 86 -6.11 17.27 2.78
N ASP A 87 -6.98 17.12 3.79
CA ASP A 87 -7.15 18.14 4.84
C ASP A 87 -5.87 18.29 5.68
N VAL A 88 -5.26 17.16 6.02
CA VAL A 88 -4.02 17.10 6.80
C VAL A 88 -3.10 16.07 6.18
N SER A 89 -1.84 16.45 6.01
CA SER A 89 -0.76 15.54 5.60
C SER A 89 0.29 15.52 6.71
N ILE A 90 0.68 14.32 7.15
CA ILE A 90 1.62 14.12 8.26
C ILE A 90 2.56 12.95 7.93
N TYR A 91 3.83 13.04 8.32
CA TYR A 91 4.74 11.90 8.18
C TYR A 91 4.38 10.81 9.20
N LEU A 92 4.47 9.55 8.78
CA LEU A 92 4.21 8.44 9.68
C LEU A 92 5.39 8.17 10.62
N PRO A 93 5.11 7.77 11.88
CA PRO A 93 6.13 7.24 12.78
C PRO A 93 6.66 5.90 12.25
N VAL A 94 7.61 5.30 12.99
CA VAL A 94 8.12 3.96 12.70
C VAL A 94 6.97 2.95 12.61
N LEU A 95 6.73 2.44 11.39
CA LEU A 95 5.59 1.56 11.07
C LEU A 95 5.60 0.28 11.91
N LYS A 96 6.77 -0.23 12.29
CA LYS A 96 6.92 -1.39 13.17
C LYS A 96 6.38 -1.14 14.58
N THR A 97 6.62 0.04 15.14
CA THR A 97 6.09 0.43 16.46
C THR A 97 4.59 0.60 16.37
N MET A 98 4.11 1.30 15.33
CA MET A 98 2.68 1.50 15.08
C MET A 98 1.94 0.16 14.92
N LYS A 99 2.52 -0.79 14.18
CA LYS A 99 1.99 -2.15 14.03
C LYS A 99 1.80 -2.85 15.38
N SER A 100 2.82 -2.83 16.24
CA SER A 100 2.76 -3.47 17.57
C SER A 100 1.64 -2.88 18.45
N VAL A 101 1.43 -1.56 18.36
CA VAL A 101 0.32 -0.88 19.04
C VAL A 101 -1.03 -1.33 18.47
N VAL A 102 -1.18 -1.27 17.14
CA VAL A 102 -2.41 -1.62 16.42
C VAL A 102 -2.80 -3.10 16.64
N GLU A 103 -1.82 -4.02 16.73
CA GLU A 103 -2.06 -5.44 17.03
C GLU A 103 -2.69 -5.64 18.42
N LYS A 104 -2.24 -4.88 19.43
CA LYS A 104 -2.82 -4.93 20.78
C LYS A 104 -4.21 -4.32 20.81
N MET A 105 -4.35 -3.18 20.13
CA MET A 105 -5.58 -2.41 19.97
C MET A 105 -6.71 -3.21 19.30
N LYS A 106 -6.38 -4.02 18.29
CA LYS A 106 -7.32 -4.92 17.61
C LYS A 106 -8.01 -5.91 18.55
N ASN A 107 -7.36 -6.31 19.64
CA ASN A 107 -7.97 -7.23 20.62
C ASN A 107 -9.09 -6.57 21.44
N ILE A 108 -9.19 -5.23 21.41
CA ILE A 108 -10.15 -4.44 22.18
C ILE A 108 -11.35 -4.03 21.31
N SER A 109 -11.09 -3.52 20.10
CA SER A 109 -12.13 -3.11 19.15
C SER A 109 -11.70 -3.28 17.71
N ASN A 110 -12.67 -3.37 16.81
CA ASN A 110 -12.44 -3.37 15.36
C ASN A 110 -12.48 -1.97 14.73
N HIS A 111 -12.82 -0.96 15.52
CA HIS A 111 -12.93 0.44 15.09
C HIS A 111 -11.71 1.22 15.57
N LEU A 112 -10.99 1.83 14.63
CA LEU A 112 -9.84 2.69 14.89
C LEU A 112 -10.16 4.11 14.45
N ILE A 113 -9.96 5.05 15.36
CA ILE A 113 -10.05 6.48 15.09
C ILE A 113 -8.62 6.98 14.89
N ILE A 114 -8.34 7.55 13.73
CA ILE A 114 -7.04 8.18 13.43
C ILE A 114 -7.27 9.68 13.48
N GLU A 115 -6.49 10.38 14.30
CA GLU A 115 -6.51 11.83 14.39
C GLU A 115 -5.15 12.37 13.97
N ALA A 116 -5.12 13.46 13.20
CA ALA A 116 -3.88 14.11 12.80
C ALA A 116 -4.04 15.63 12.85
N ASN A 117 -2.95 16.34 13.16
CA ASN A 117 -2.89 17.80 13.10
C ASN A 117 -1.78 18.31 12.15
N LEU A 118 -1.71 19.63 11.97
CA LEU A 118 -0.68 20.30 11.16
C LEU A 118 0.61 20.62 11.95
N ASN A 119 0.65 20.25 13.23
CA ASN A 119 1.77 20.49 14.14
C ASN A 119 2.62 19.23 14.39
N GLY A 120 2.29 18.11 13.77
CA GLY A 120 3.08 16.89 13.88
C GLY A 120 2.63 15.89 14.95
N ASP A 121 1.40 16.00 15.41
CA ASP A 121 0.78 15.04 16.31
C ASP A 121 -0.21 14.15 15.54
N LEU A 122 -0.06 12.84 15.75
CA LEU A 122 -0.94 11.80 15.25
C LEU A 122 -1.44 10.98 16.43
N ASN A 123 -2.75 10.87 16.59
CA ASN A 123 -3.35 10.00 17.61
C ASN A 123 -4.02 8.79 16.97
N LEU A 124 -3.84 7.64 17.61
CA LEU A 124 -4.58 6.42 17.33
C LEU A 124 -5.48 6.13 18.53
N LYS A 125 -6.78 6.25 18.36
CA LYS A 125 -7.77 6.07 19.43
C LYS A 125 -8.68 4.89 19.13
N ILE A 126 -8.98 4.14 20.17
CA ILE A 126 -9.97 3.07 20.17
C ILE A 126 -10.91 3.25 21.34
N GLU A 127 -12.19 3.13 21.05
CA GLU A 127 -13.27 3.21 22.02
C GLU A 127 -14.07 1.90 22.02
N SER A 128 -14.36 1.42 23.23
CA SER A 128 -15.18 0.25 23.54
C SER A 128 -15.97 0.55 24.81
N GLU A 129 -16.99 -0.25 25.14
CA GLU A 129 -17.87 0.00 26.29
C GLU A 129 -17.12 0.02 27.63
N LEU A 130 -16.00 -0.70 27.74
CA LEU A 130 -15.26 -0.88 28.99
C LEU A 130 -13.95 -0.08 29.06
N VAL A 131 -13.32 0.20 27.92
CA VAL A 131 -11.97 0.78 27.86
C VAL A 131 -11.85 1.68 26.64
N CYS A 132 -11.26 2.86 26.85
CA CYS A 132 -10.76 3.73 25.78
C CYS A 132 -9.24 3.74 25.81
N VAL A 133 -8.61 3.45 24.67
CA VAL A 133 -7.15 3.46 24.52
C VAL A 133 -6.78 4.49 23.48
N THR A 134 -5.97 5.47 23.88
CA THR A 134 -5.40 6.47 22.97
C THR A 134 -3.89 6.35 22.98
N THR A 135 -3.28 6.28 21.79
CA THR A 135 -1.83 6.35 21.61
C THR A 135 -1.50 7.64 20.88
N HIS A 136 -0.65 8.45 21.50
CA HIS A 136 -0.19 9.72 20.96
C HIS A 136 1.20 9.56 20.34
N PHE A 137 1.34 9.92 19.08
CA PHE A 137 2.62 10.08 18.40
C PHE A 137 2.86 11.57 18.18
N LYS A 138 3.95 12.09 18.74
CA LYS A 138 4.33 13.50 18.66
C LYS A 138 5.61 13.65 17.83
N ASP A 139 5.94 14.89 17.49
CA ASP A 139 7.17 15.26 16.78
C ASP A 139 7.28 14.62 15.39
N LEU A 140 6.15 14.42 14.71
CA LEU A 140 6.10 14.03 13.31
C LEU A 140 6.21 15.28 12.43
N GLY A 141 7.03 15.28 11.39
CA GLY A 141 7.01 16.43 10.47
C GLY A 141 5.71 16.46 9.64
N ASN A 142 5.38 17.63 9.10
CA ASN A 142 4.33 17.77 8.09
C ASN A 142 4.97 18.12 6.74
N PRO A 143 4.64 17.42 5.64
CA PRO A 143 5.03 17.88 4.32
C PRO A 143 4.37 19.23 4.04
N PRO A 144 5.08 20.18 3.40
CA PRO A 144 4.50 21.46 3.04
C PRO A 144 3.35 21.23 2.05
N LEU A 145 2.15 21.72 2.39
CA LEU A 145 1.01 21.77 1.48
C LEU A 145 1.37 22.65 0.27
N ALA A 146 0.92 22.26 -0.92
CA ALA A 146 1.10 23.09 -2.11
C ALA A 146 0.42 24.47 -1.90
N PRO A 147 1.04 25.58 -2.33
CA PRO A 147 0.58 26.94 -2.04
C PRO A 147 -0.80 27.31 -2.61
N GLU A 148 -1.40 26.47 -3.46
CA GLU A 148 -2.74 26.70 -4.02
C GLU A 148 -3.89 26.31 -3.07
N ALA A 149 -3.60 25.56 -2.00
CA ALA A 149 -4.54 25.21 -0.94
C ALA A 149 -4.49 26.19 0.27
N ALA A 150 -3.81 27.34 0.12
CA ALA A 150 -3.61 28.35 1.16
C ALA A 150 -4.88 29.19 1.47
N THR A 151 -6.05 28.57 1.54
CA THR A 151 -7.32 29.25 1.86
C THR A 151 -8.10 28.68 3.04
N GLN A 152 -7.51 27.85 3.90
CA GLN A 152 -8.18 27.50 5.16
C GLN A 152 -7.37 27.93 6.38
N ASP A 153 -7.86 29.05 6.93
CA ASP A 153 -7.79 29.59 8.28
C ASP A 153 -8.14 28.51 9.33
N ARG A 154 -7.38 27.41 9.37
CA ARG A 154 -7.53 26.33 10.35
C ARG A 154 -6.43 26.47 11.38
N ASP A 155 -6.83 26.45 12.65
CA ASP A 155 -5.88 26.38 13.76
C ASP A 155 -4.94 25.18 13.56
N PRO A 156 -3.62 25.36 13.65
CA PRO A 156 -2.65 24.29 13.45
C PRO A 156 -2.79 23.15 14.49
N GLU A 157 -3.49 23.43 15.59
CA GLU A 157 -3.81 22.48 16.66
C GLU A 157 -5.12 21.70 16.42
N GLN A 158 -5.92 22.07 15.41
CA GLN A 158 -7.18 21.37 15.13
C GLN A 158 -6.89 19.95 14.62
N MET A 159 -7.41 18.97 15.34
CA MET A 159 -7.28 17.56 14.98
C MET A 159 -8.37 17.16 14.01
N VAL A 160 -7.99 16.59 12.86
CA VAL A 160 -8.89 15.97 11.91
C VAL A 160 -8.98 14.48 12.22
N GLU A 161 -10.18 14.00 12.50
CA GLU A 161 -10.45 12.60 12.79
C GLU A 161 -11.04 11.84 11.60
N VAL A 162 -10.76 10.53 11.56
CA VAL A 162 -11.30 9.60 10.58
C VAL A 162 -11.44 8.21 11.19
N HIS A 163 -12.60 7.60 10.97
CA HIS A 163 -12.92 6.29 11.52
C HIS A 163 -12.62 5.23 10.47
N VAL A 164 -11.79 4.24 10.80
CA VAL A 164 -11.38 3.18 9.86
C VAL A 164 -11.48 1.80 10.50
N ASP A 165 -11.59 0.77 9.65
CA ASP A 165 -11.51 -0.63 10.09
C ASP A 165 -10.06 -0.98 10.41
N ILE A 166 -9.81 -1.36 11.67
CA ILE A 166 -8.46 -1.72 12.13
C ILE A 166 -7.86 -2.88 11.35
N ARG A 167 -8.68 -3.77 10.79
CA ARG A 167 -8.21 -4.94 10.03
C ARG A 167 -7.57 -4.50 8.71
N LYS A 168 -8.16 -3.49 8.04
CA LYS A 168 -7.59 -2.91 6.81
C LYS A 168 -6.27 -2.19 7.12
N PHE A 169 -6.25 -1.42 8.20
CA PHE A 169 -5.04 -0.73 8.63
C PHE A 169 -3.92 -1.70 9.04
N LEU A 170 -4.26 -2.79 9.74
CA LEU A 170 -3.31 -3.83 10.09
C LEU A 170 -2.81 -4.63 8.88
N GLN A 171 -3.65 -4.90 7.87
CA GLN A 171 -3.23 -5.53 6.62
C GLN A 171 -2.17 -4.68 5.92
N PHE A 172 -2.37 -3.37 5.87
CA PHE A 172 -1.38 -2.42 5.38
C PHE A 172 -0.07 -2.49 6.16
N LEU A 173 -0.14 -2.40 7.50
CA LEU A 173 1.06 -2.44 8.36
C LEU A 173 1.78 -3.79 8.34
N ALA A 174 1.05 -4.90 8.15
CA ALA A 174 1.64 -6.23 8.07
C ALA A 174 2.45 -6.42 6.77
N GLY A 175 2.07 -5.74 5.69
CA GLY A 175 2.81 -5.76 4.42
C GLY A 175 4.15 -5.02 4.47
N GLN A 176 4.34 -4.13 5.44
CA GLN A 176 5.55 -3.32 5.58
C GLN A 176 6.59 -4.05 6.45
N GLN A 177 7.47 -4.82 5.82
CA GLN A 177 8.61 -5.47 6.51
C GLN A 177 9.83 -4.56 6.63
N VAL A 178 9.98 -3.60 5.71
CA VAL A 178 11.03 -2.59 5.69
C VAL A 178 10.42 -1.21 5.98
N ASN A 179 11.19 -0.35 6.64
CA ASN A 179 10.77 1.03 6.82
C ASN A 179 10.97 1.77 5.49
N PRO A 180 9.92 2.39 4.93
CA PRO A 180 10.03 3.19 3.71
C PRO A 180 10.92 4.41 3.94
N THR A 181 11.53 4.91 2.86
CA THR A 181 12.34 6.14 2.88
C THR A 181 11.49 7.36 3.19
N LYS A 182 10.24 7.37 2.69
CA LYS A 182 9.23 8.38 2.98
C LYS A 182 7.90 7.69 3.19
N ALA A 183 7.22 8.01 4.28
CA ALA A 183 5.87 7.55 4.56
C ALA A 183 5.01 8.75 4.95
N VAL A 184 4.00 9.03 4.14
CA VAL A 184 3.04 10.12 4.37
C VAL A 184 1.67 9.52 4.61
N CYS A 185 1.01 10.00 5.65
CA CYS A 185 -0.40 9.79 5.91
C CYS A 185 -1.17 11.05 5.55
N ASN A 186 -2.09 10.90 4.62
CA ASN A 186 -2.97 11.94 4.12
C ASN A 186 -4.37 11.63 4.64
N VAL A 187 -4.89 12.49 5.51
CA VAL A 187 -6.20 12.33 6.13
C VAL A 187 -7.19 13.25 5.41
N VAL A 188 -8.29 12.67 4.94
CA VAL A 188 -9.45 13.38 4.39
C VAL A 188 -10.60 13.20 5.37
N SER A 189 -11.03 14.29 5.99
CA SER A 189 -12.02 14.31 7.07
C SER A 189 -13.28 13.53 6.69
N HIS A 190 -13.68 12.60 7.56
CA HIS A 190 -14.88 11.75 7.42
C HIS A 190 -15.04 10.97 6.10
N ARG A 191 -13.98 10.86 5.27
CA ARG A 191 -14.07 10.22 3.95
C ARG A 191 -13.10 9.06 3.79
N MET A 192 -11.81 9.30 3.99
CA MET A 192 -10.78 8.27 3.79
C MET A 192 -9.41 8.68 4.35
N VAL A 193 -8.55 7.68 4.46
CA VAL A 193 -7.11 7.84 4.72
C VAL A 193 -6.33 7.32 3.53
N HIS A 194 -5.39 8.11 3.06
CA HIS A 194 -4.47 7.76 2.00
C HIS A 194 -3.06 7.68 2.55
N PHE A 195 -2.38 6.57 2.30
CA PHE A 195 -0.98 6.37 2.65
C PHE A 195 -0.14 6.38 1.40
N ASP A 196 0.86 7.26 1.36
CA ASP A 196 1.85 7.34 0.29
C ASP A 196 3.21 6.92 0.84
N LEU A 197 3.73 5.79 0.34
CA LEU A 197 4.98 5.21 0.77
C LEU A 197 5.93 5.18 -0.41
N LEU A 198 7.11 5.76 -0.20
CA LEU A 198 8.22 5.66 -1.14
C LEU A 198 9.36 4.92 -0.46
N HIS A 199 9.76 3.80 -1.03
CA HIS A 199 10.94 3.06 -0.61
C HIS A 199 11.83 2.83 -1.82
N GLU A 200 13.00 3.47 -1.80
CA GLU A 200 13.92 3.53 -2.96
C GLU A 200 13.18 4.02 -4.21
N ASP A 201 13.04 3.19 -5.23
CA ASP A 201 12.38 3.52 -6.51
C ASP A 201 10.94 2.99 -6.59
N VAL A 202 10.38 2.48 -5.49
CA VAL A 202 9.04 1.91 -5.43
C VAL A 202 8.10 2.82 -4.63
N ALA A 203 7.10 3.36 -5.32
CA ALA A 203 5.98 4.07 -4.71
C ALA A 203 4.81 3.10 -4.48
N LEU A 204 4.19 3.17 -3.31
CA LEU A 204 3.01 2.40 -2.93
C LEU A 204 1.97 3.36 -2.32
N GLN A 205 0.84 3.46 -3.00
CA GLN A 205 -0.33 4.16 -2.50
C GLN A 205 -1.33 3.17 -1.91
N TYR A 206 -1.87 3.47 -0.72
CA TYR A 206 -2.87 2.64 -0.07
C TYR A 206 -4.03 3.49 0.45
N PHE A 207 -5.26 3.16 0.05
CA PHE A 207 -6.46 3.91 0.39
C PHE A 207 -7.35 3.10 1.34
N ILE A 208 -7.69 3.68 2.48
CA ILE A 208 -8.64 3.12 3.44
C ILE A 208 -9.87 4.03 3.50
N PRO A 209 -11.04 3.58 3.02
CA PRO A 209 -12.27 4.36 3.16
C PRO A 209 -12.68 4.43 4.63
N ALA A 210 -13.26 5.57 5.02
CA ALA A 210 -13.82 5.73 6.34
C ALA A 210 -15.02 4.78 6.55
N LEU A 211 -15.22 4.34 7.78
CA LEU A 211 -16.43 3.67 8.21
C LEU A 211 -17.53 4.73 8.35
N SER A 212 -18.69 4.46 7.71
CA SER A 212 -19.89 5.29 7.84
C SER A 212 -20.67 4.97 9.10
#